data_AF-A0A832S709-F1
#
_entry.id   AF-A0A832S709-F1
#
_cell.length_a   1.000
_cell.length_b   1.000
_cell.length_c   1.000
_cell.angle_alpha   90.00
_cell.angle_beta   90.00
_cell.angle_gamma   90.00
#
_symmetry.space_group_name_H-M   'P 1'
#
loop_
_entity.id
_entity.type
_entity.pdbx_description
1 polymer ?
#
loop_
_entity_poly.entity_id
_entity_poly.type
_entity_poly.pdbx_seq_one_letter_code
_entity_poly.pdbx_strand_id
1 'polypeptide(L)'
;MQNKKVSAFIGSSKEGLGIAQAIQLELEEYATCTIWYQGIFGLNEGTLESLEKSLEKFEFAILVLTPDDVVISRDKVVQLPRDNVLFELGLFMGRLGRKRVFIVYCDEENVKLPSDLAGVTVCRISKPDENKELKKYSITELLPKIGPAVTKIRSEIYEVQKSQPKQVEIYYVSPTLSHNEYYSRLQTIIEAELSKVKNTTWHFCPPQGETSYDIFMELENILSITKQNDIVLLVPKDLSNLRIKKLFQEIIRKCPSGKLVFIDQQPPSDLLNDPSNRISFVGIDNLKVGILAAFALYDRMSKMPDRLYCAIEGPGGDMRNKGFIDGIKFFDPDNEVEVFTIGDVDRFESLPYISQIIKSCPSETSLGIFAGNDETALAVIRSVEDSELNNVFVVGCDATREMRSLVESKNSAAIATIDTGLFSQAKKIVQVIQTGGVEFQEPKLYPLNLRFRKLLRDQKFRDIWDSGK
;
A
#
# COMPACT_ATOMS: atom_id res chain seq x y z
N MET A 1 18.82 11.19 -15.76
CA MET A 1 18.09 9.92 -15.92
C MET A 1 17.17 10.06 -17.12
N GLN A 2 17.39 9.29 -18.20
CA GLN A 2 16.44 9.23 -19.31
C GLN A 2 15.17 8.53 -18.83
N ASN A 3 14.00 9.16 -18.99
CA ASN A 3 12.73 8.47 -18.80
C ASN A 3 12.64 7.31 -19.79
N LYS A 4 12.05 6.19 -19.36
CA LYS A 4 11.75 5.04 -20.24
C LYS A 4 10.94 5.53 -21.45
N LYS A 5 11.40 5.23 -22.67
CA LYS A 5 10.67 5.54 -23.92
C LYS A 5 9.35 4.76 -23.94
N VAL A 6 8.27 5.44 -24.33
CA VAL A 6 6.94 4.81 -24.48
C VAL A 6 6.89 3.98 -25.76
N SER A 7 6.04 2.95 -25.80
CA SER A 7 5.78 2.24 -27.06
C SER A 7 4.68 2.95 -27.87
N ALA A 8 4.94 3.21 -29.15
CA ALA A 8 3.98 3.83 -30.05
C ALA A 8 3.82 3.04 -31.36
N PHE A 9 2.58 2.77 -31.75
CA PHE A 9 2.27 2.23 -33.07
C PHE A 9 2.17 3.35 -34.10
N ILE A 10 2.68 3.12 -35.32
CA ILE A 10 2.46 4.02 -36.45
C ILE A 10 1.78 3.25 -37.59
N GLY A 11 0.55 3.65 -37.93
CA GLY A 11 -0.21 3.11 -39.05
C GLY A 11 -0.22 4.07 -40.23
N SER A 12 -0.11 3.54 -41.45
CA SER A 12 -0.20 4.32 -42.69
C SER A 12 -0.60 3.41 -43.86
N SER A 13 -1.05 4.03 -44.95
CA SER A 13 -1.09 3.37 -46.25
C SER A 13 0.33 3.20 -46.85
N LYS A 14 0.41 2.60 -48.04
CA LYS A 14 1.68 2.51 -48.79
C LYS A 14 2.14 3.88 -49.27
N GLU A 15 1.19 4.76 -49.55
CA GLU A 15 1.38 6.13 -50.01
C GLU A 15 1.89 7.04 -48.88
N GLY A 16 1.38 6.85 -47.66
CA GLY A 16 1.81 7.56 -46.44
C GLY A 16 3.09 7.01 -45.79
N LEU A 17 3.70 5.99 -46.37
CA LEU A 17 4.86 5.27 -45.82
C LEU A 17 6.04 6.18 -45.44
N GLY A 18 6.40 7.11 -46.33
CA GLY A 18 7.51 8.04 -46.09
C GLY A 18 7.24 8.99 -44.91
N ILE A 19 5.97 9.40 -44.71
CA ILE A 19 5.56 10.22 -43.56
C ILE A 19 5.68 9.41 -42.27
N ALA A 20 5.25 8.15 -42.26
CA ALA A 20 5.37 7.27 -41.10
C ALA A 20 6.83 7.07 -40.68
N GLN A 21 7.74 6.88 -41.65
CA GLN A 21 9.19 6.77 -41.41
C GLN A 21 9.79 8.06 -40.85
N ALA A 22 9.39 9.21 -41.39
CA ALA A 22 9.84 10.51 -40.88
C ALA A 22 9.34 10.78 -39.45
N ILE A 23 8.09 10.41 -39.13
CA ILE A 23 7.58 10.47 -37.75
C ILE A 23 8.37 9.56 -36.81
N GLN A 24 8.65 8.31 -37.23
CA GLN A 24 9.45 7.36 -36.44
C GLN A 24 10.83 7.94 -36.11
N LEU A 25 11.49 8.56 -37.10
CA LEU A 25 12.81 9.17 -36.92
C LEU A 25 12.75 10.37 -35.95
N GLU A 26 11.82 11.30 -36.15
CA GLU A 26 11.67 12.49 -35.29
C GLU A 26 11.29 12.14 -33.83
N LEU A 27 10.62 11.00 -33.61
CA LEU A 27 10.23 10.53 -32.28
C LEU A 27 11.26 9.60 -31.62
N GLU A 28 12.39 9.29 -32.29
CA GLU A 28 13.32 8.25 -31.85
C GLU A 28 13.78 8.45 -30.40
N GLU A 29 14.05 9.67 -29.97
CA GLU A 29 14.50 9.96 -28.59
C GLU A 29 13.39 9.82 -27.52
N TYR A 30 12.11 9.84 -27.91
CA TYR A 30 10.97 9.95 -26.99
C TYR A 30 10.12 8.69 -26.92
N ALA A 31 9.98 7.98 -28.05
CA ALA A 31 9.12 6.82 -28.17
C ALA A 31 9.81 5.72 -29.00
N THR A 32 9.66 4.48 -28.54
CA THR A 32 9.95 3.29 -29.34
C THR A 32 8.78 3.10 -30.30
N CYS A 33 8.92 3.67 -31.51
CA CYS A 33 7.90 3.60 -32.53
C CYS A 33 8.05 2.34 -33.38
N THR A 34 6.95 1.62 -33.62
CA THR A 34 6.89 0.50 -34.57
C THR A 34 5.90 0.83 -35.65
N ILE A 35 6.36 0.81 -36.90
CA ILE A 35 5.49 1.03 -38.05
C ILE A 35 4.88 -0.30 -38.47
N TRP A 36 3.61 -0.29 -38.85
CA TRP A 36 2.79 -1.44 -39.28
C TRP A 36 3.54 -2.57 -40.01
N TYR A 37 4.38 -2.26 -41.00
CA TYR A 37 5.05 -3.24 -41.87
C TYR A 37 6.38 -3.77 -41.29
N GLN A 38 6.82 -3.30 -40.12
CA GLN A 38 8.09 -3.69 -39.47
C GLN A 38 7.94 -4.93 -38.58
N GLY A 39 7.29 -5.98 -39.08
CA GLY A 39 7.25 -7.30 -38.39
C GLY A 39 6.09 -7.51 -37.42
N ILE A 40 4.96 -6.79 -37.59
CA ILE A 40 3.72 -7.05 -36.84
C ILE A 40 3.03 -8.33 -37.30
N PHE A 41 3.27 -8.79 -38.54
CA PHE A 41 2.69 -10.03 -39.08
C PHE A 41 3.64 -11.22 -38.89
N GLY A 42 3.18 -12.22 -38.12
CA GLY A 42 3.80 -13.54 -38.11
C GLY A 42 3.51 -14.30 -39.42
N LEU A 43 4.39 -15.22 -39.80
CA LEU A 43 4.10 -16.17 -40.86
C LEU A 43 2.87 -17.00 -40.46
N ASN A 44 1.81 -17.01 -41.28
CA ASN A 44 0.54 -17.75 -41.12
C ASN A 44 -0.56 -17.13 -40.22
N GLU A 45 -0.47 -15.87 -39.81
CA GLU A 45 -1.56 -15.19 -39.06
C GLU A 45 -2.43 -14.29 -39.96
N GLY A 46 -3.73 -14.20 -39.64
CA GLY A 46 -4.64 -13.27 -40.31
C GLY A 46 -4.34 -11.82 -39.92
N THR A 47 -4.47 -10.87 -40.85
CA THR A 47 -4.12 -9.45 -40.66
C THR A 47 -4.79 -8.82 -39.44
N LEU A 48 -6.05 -9.16 -39.18
CA LEU A 48 -6.81 -8.65 -38.04
C LEU A 48 -6.33 -9.23 -36.70
N GLU A 49 -5.95 -10.51 -36.66
CA GLU A 49 -5.48 -11.19 -35.46
C GLU A 49 -4.12 -10.64 -35.01
N SER A 50 -3.20 -10.41 -35.95
CA SER A 50 -1.90 -9.79 -35.66
C SER A 50 -2.06 -8.32 -35.19
N LEU A 51 -3.05 -7.60 -35.73
CA LEU A 51 -3.46 -6.28 -35.24
C LEU A 51 -3.94 -6.34 -33.79
N GLU A 52 -4.87 -7.24 -33.47
CA GLU A 52 -5.40 -7.42 -32.11
C GLU A 52 -4.29 -7.77 -31.10
N LYS A 53 -3.40 -8.71 -31.43
CA LYS A 53 -2.24 -9.04 -30.58
C LYS A 53 -1.28 -7.87 -30.39
N SER A 54 -1.24 -6.95 -31.35
CA SER A 54 -0.37 -5.77 -31.30
C SER A 54 -0.96 -4.65 -30.46
N LEU A 55 -2.29 -4.56 -30.36
CA LEU A 55 -2.98 -3.58 -29.51
C LEU A 55 -2.54 -3.62 -28.04
N GLU A 56 -2.10 -4.77 -27.53
CA GLU A 56 -1.64 -4.93 -26.15
C GLU A 56 -0.22 -4.38 -25.91
N LYS A 57 0.56 -4.18 -26.97
CA LYS A 57 1.98 -3.84 -26.90
C LYS A 57 2.26 -2.34 -26.90
N PHE A 58 1.27 -1.53 -27.31
CA PHE A 58 1.47 -0.10 -27.56
C PHE A 58 0.71 0.77 -26.55
N GLU A 59 1.39 1.80 -26.04
CA GLU A 59 0.80 2.80 -25.14
C GLU A 59 0.12 3.94 -25.90
N PHE A 60 0.54 4.19 -27.13
CA PHE A 60 0.05 5.23 -28.04
C PHE A 60 -0.05 4.71 -29.47
N ALA A 61 -0.87 5.38 -30.30
CA ALA A 61 -0.94 5.14 -31.73
C ALA A 61 -0.93 6.46 -32.52
N ILE A 62 -0.27 6.45 -33.67
CA ILE A 62 -0.21 7.57 -34.61
C ILE A 62 -0.67 7.03 -35.97
N LEU A 63 -1.74 7.60 -36.52
CA LEU A 63 -2.30 7.17 -37.80
C LEU A 63 -2.07 8.26 -38.83
N VAL A 64 -1.35 7.91 -39.89
CA VAL A 64 -1.06 8.77 -41.03
C VAL A 64 -2.17 8.59 -42.06
N LEU A 65 -2.99 9.63 -42.22
CA LEU A 65 -4.09 9.67 -43.17
C LEU A 65 -3.68 10.52 -44.39
N THR A 66 -3.54 9.86 -45.53
CA THR A 66 -3.28 10.46 -46.85
C THR A 66 -4.48 10.27 -47.78
N PRO A 67 -4.75 11.18 -48.73
CA PRO A 67 -5.92 11.13 -49.62
C PRO A 67 -5.73 10.12 -50.77
N ASP A 68 -5.68 8.83 -50.43
CA ASP A 68 -5.27 7.77 -51.37
C ASP A 68 -6.40 7.28 -52.27
N ASP A 69 -7.65 7.34 -51.80
CA ASP A 69 -8.81 6.82 -52.51
C ASP A 69 -9.71 7.95 -53.02
N VAL A 70 -10.25 7.80 -54.23
CA VAL A 70 -11.16 8.76 -54.87
C VAL A 70 -12.59 8.22 -54.83
N VAL A 71 -13.53 9.00 -54.30
CA VAL A 71 -14.95 8.63 -54.20
C VAL A 71 -15.81 9.73 -54.83
N ILE A 72 -16.86 9.32 -55.53
CA ILE A 72 -17.91 10.24 -56.00
C ILE A 72 -18.99 10.30 -54.92
N SER A 73 -19.16 11.45 -54.29
CA SER A 73 -20.17 11.68 -53.25
C SER A 73 -21.00 12.92 -53.60
N ARG A 74 -22.31 12.74 -53.78
CA ARG A 74 -23.26 13.81 -54.15
C ARG A 74 -22.76 14.64 -55.35
N ASP A 75 -22.39 13.93 -56.42
CA ASP A 75 -21.87 14.49 -57.68
C ASP A 75 -20.56 15.29 -57.57
N LYS A 76 -19.83 15.15 -56.45
CA LYS A 76 -18.50 15.72 -56.27
C LYS A 76 -17.46 14.61 -56.16
N VAL A 77 -16.35 14.78 -56.87
CA VAL A 77 -15.14 13.96 -56.70
C VAL A 77 -14.47 14.42 -55.41
N VAL A 78 -14.35 13.52 -54.44
CA VAL A 78 -13.74 13.78 -53.13
C VAL A 78 -12.68 12.71 -52.90
N GLN A 79 -11.51 13.12 -52.42
CA GLN A 79 -10.51 12.16 -51.97
C GLN A 79 -10.76 11.78 -50.51
N LEU A 80 -10.43 10.56 -50.11
CA LEU A 80 -10.59 10.06 -48.76
C LEU A 80 -9.35 9.27 -48.32
N PRO A 81 -9.08 9.21 -47.00
CA PRO A 81 -8.12 8.26 -46.47
C PRO A 81 -8.53 6.83 -46.75
N ARG A 82 -7.54 5.96 -46.97
CA ARG A 82 -7.76 4.54 -47.25
C ARG A 82 -8.53 3.85 -46.12
N ASP A 83 -9.54 3.07 -46.49
CA ASP A 83 -10.48 2.43 -45.56
C ASP A 83 -9.79 1.63 -44.45
N ASN A 84 -8.71 0.91 -44.78
CA ASN A 84 -7.96 0.11 -43.81
C ASN A 84 -7.34 0.97 -42.69
N VAL A 85 -6.83 2.16 -43.02
CA VAL A 85 -6.21 3.05 -42.04
C VAL A 85 -7.28 3.68 -41.14
N LEU A 86 -8.48 3.95 -41.69
CA LEU A 86 -9.63 4.39 -40.90
C LEU A 86 -10.14 3.27 -39.96
N PHE A 87 -10.12 2.02 -40.41
CA PHE A 87 -10.43 0.86 -39.58
C PHE A 87 -9.42 0.73 -38.41
N GLU A 88 -8.12 0.79 -38.70
CA GLU A 88 -7.06 0.77 -37.68
C GLU A 88 -7.20 1.92 -36.69
N LEU A 89 -7.50 3.14 -37.17
CA LEU A 89 -7.78 4.29 -36.33
C LEU A 89 -8.91 4.00 -35.33
N GLY A 90 -10.03 3.45 -35.82
CA GLY A 90 -11.16 3.05 -34.99
C GLY A 90 -10.79 2.00 -33.95
N LEU A 91 -10.02 0.99 -34.36
CA LEU A 91 -9.56 -0.10 -33.50
C LEU A 91 -8.67 0.41 -32.34
N PHE A 92 -7.66 1.24 -32.67
CA PHE A 92 -6.79 1.84 -31.65
C PHE A 92 -7.52 2.84 -30.76
N MET A 93 -8.47 3.62 -31.30
CA MET A 93 -9.30 4.51 -30.48
C MET A 93 -10.19 3.75 -29.51
N GLY A 94 -10.77 2.62 -29.95
CA GLY A 94 -11.57 1.75 -29.09
C GLY A 94 -10.74 1.16 -27.95
N ARG A 95 -9.49 0.78 -28.22
CA ARG A 95 -8.61 0.13 -27.23
C ARG A 95 -7.89 1.09 -26.29
N LEU A 96 -7.27 2.15 -26.82
CA LEU A 96 -6.41 3.07 -26.08
C LEU A 96 -7.16 4.33 -25.60
N GLY A 97 -8.32 4.62 -26.20
CA GLY A 97 -9.07 5.84 -25.97
C GLY A 97 -8.50 7.04 -26.75
N ARG A 98 -9.34 8.05 -26.95
CA ARG A 98 -9.06 9.20 -27.84
C ARG A 98 -7.81 10.02 -27.46
N LYS A 99 -7.43 10.07 -26.18
CA LYS A 99 -6.27 10.83 -25.70
C LYS A 99 -4.92 10.21 -26.07
N ARG A 100 -4.91 8.94 -26.49
CA ARG A 100 -3.68 8.18 -26.78
C ARG A 100 -3.52 7.85 -28.27
N VAL A 101 -4.41 8.37 -29.10
CA VAL A 101 -4.42 8.14 -30.55
C VAL A 101 -4.33 9.47 -31.27
N PHE A 102 -3.29 9.64 -32.06
CA PHE A 102 -2.99 10.88 -32.79
C PHE A 102 -3.19 10.66 -34.28
N ILE A 103 -3.73 11.68 -34.96
CA ILE A 103 -3.92 11.66 -36.40
C ILE A 103 -2.93 12.64 -37.02
N VAL A 104 -2.11 12.16 -37.94
CA VAL A 104 -1.31 12.99 -38.84
C VAL A 104 -1.97 12.97 -40.20
N TYR A 105 -2.47 14.12 -40.62
CA TYR A 105 -3.29 14.26 -41.81
C TYR A 105 -2.53 15.07 -42.87
N CYS A 106 -2.32 14.50 -44.05
CA CYS A 106 -1.71 15.24 -45.16
C CYS A 106 -2.78 16.07 -45.87
N ASP A 107 -2.65 17.38 -45.76
CA ASP A 107 -3.63 18.36 -46.24
C ASP A 107 -3.46 18.61 -47.73
N GLU A 108 -4.56 18.45 -48.48
CA GLU A 108 -4.72 18.81 -49.89
C GLU A 108 -6.05 19.58 -50.04
N GLU A 109 -6.16 20.45 -51.05
CA GLU A 109 -7.41 21.15 -51.33
C GLU A 109 -8.55 20.15 -51.60
N ASN A 110 -9.70 20.33 -50.93
CA ASN A 110 -10.95 19.55 -51.07
C ASN A 110 -11.02 18.16 -50.40
N VAL A 111 -10.22 17.86 -49.38
CA VAL A 111 -10.36 16.60 -48.64
C VAL A 111 -11.18 16.73 -47.36
N LYS A 112 -12.11 15.79 -47.14
CA LYS A 112 -13.04 15.82 -46.01
C LYS A 112 -12.73 14.71 -45.01
N LEU A 113 -12.33 15.08 -43.79
CA LEU A 113 -12.30 14.14 -42.66
C LEU A 113 -13.73 13.74 -42.26
N PRO A 114 -13.96 12.47 -41.85
CA PRO A 114 -15.23 12.06 -41.25
C PRO A 114 -15.65 13.00 -40.11
N SER A 115 -16.92 13.41 -40.08
CA SER A 115 -17.43 14.35 -39.07
C SER A 115 -17.29 13.84 -37.64
N ASP A 116 -17.31 12.51 -37.45
CA ASP A 116 -17.12 11.86 -36.15
C ASP A 116 -15.72 12.07 -35.57
N LEU A 117 -14.74 12.50 -36.39
CA LEU A 117 -13.38 12.83 -35.99
C LEU A 117 -13.18 14.33 -35.70
N ALA A 118 -14.24 15.16 -35.76
CA ALA A 118 -14.16 16.62 -35.60
C ALA A 118 -13.74 17.11 -34.20
N GLY A 119 -13.49 16.21 -33.24
CA GLY A 119 -13.00 16.52 -31.88
C GLY A 119 -11.70 15.81 -31.50
N VAL A 120 -11.00 15.19 -32.46
CA VAL A 120 -9.69 14.54 -32.24
C VAL A 120 -8.57 15.52 -32.60
N THR A 121 -7.46 15.49 -31.87
CA THR A 121 -6.28 16.29 -32.20
C THR A 121 -5.69 15.83 -33.53
N VAL A 122 -6.00 16.57 -34.60
CA VAL A 122 -5.46 16.34 -35.94
C VAL A 122 -4.25 17.25 -36.16
N CYS A 123 -3.11 16.64 -36.44
CA CYS A 123 -1.93 17.35 -36.90
C CYS A 123 -1.93 17.39 -38.43
N ARG A 124 -2.07 18.58 -39.01
CA ARG A 124 -2.03 18.76 -40.47
C ARG A 124 -0.60 18.95 -40.96
N ILE A 125 -0.25 18.29 -42.06
CA ILE A 125 1.01 18.47 -42.79
C ILE A 125 0.72 18.82 -44.25
N SER A 126 1.39 19.83 -44.78
CA SER A 126 1.33 20.18 -46.21
C SER A 126 2.33 19.35 -47.02
N LYS A 127 2.01 19.01 -48.27
CA LYS A 127 3.00 18.49 -49.21
C LYS A 127 4.20 19.46 -49.37
N PRO A 128 5.43 18.95 -49.50
CA PRO A 128 6.56 19.78 -49.92
C PRO A 128 6.39 20.41 -51.31
N ASP A 129 5.75 19.70 -52.25
CA ASP A 129 5.49 20.12 -53.64
C ASP A 129 4.20 19.47 -54.18
N GLU A 130 3.15 20.26 -54.44
CA GLU A 130 1.83 19.77 -54.84
C GLU A 130 1.85 18.84 -56.08
N ASN A 131 2.83 18.98 -56.97
CA ASN A 131 2.92 18.20 -58.21
C ASN A 131 3.64 16.86 -58.05
N LYS A 132 4.24 16.60 -56.87
CA LYS A 132 4.99 15.37 -56.59
C LYS A 132 4.15 14.41 -55.76
N GLU A 133 4.03 13.17 -56.23
CA GLU A 133 3.33 12.10 -55.49
C GLU A 133 3.98 11.86 -54.12
N LEU A 134 3.16 11.69 -53.07
CA LEU A 134 3.58 11.54 -51.68
C LEU A 134 4.66 10.46 -51.47
N LYS A 135 4.49 9.29 -52.10
CA LYS A 135 5.44 8.17 -52.01
C LYS A 135 6.83 8.46 -52.61
N LYS A 136 6.99 9.56 -53.36
CA LYS A 136 8.24 9.94 -54.03
C LYS A 136 9.10 10.90 -53.21
N TYR A 137 8.61 11.41 -52.08
CA TYR A 137 9.44 12.27 -51.22
C TYR A 137 10.45 11.43 -50.44
N SER A 138 11.67 11.95 -50.36
CA SER A 138 12.66 11.47 -49.39
C SER A 138 12.25 11.88 -47.98
N ILE A 139 12.75 11.13 -46.99
CA ILE A 139 12.55 11.48 -45.57
C ILE A 139 13.01 12.92 -45.31
N THR A 140 14.16 13.33 -45.86
CA THR A 140 14.73 14.68 -45.68
C THR A 140 13.80 15.81 -46.18
N GLU A 141 13.02 15.57 -47.24
CA GLU A 141 12.02 16.53 -47.73
C GLU A 141 10.80 16.64 -46.79
N LEU A 142 10.50 15.56 -46.07
CA LEU A 142 9.32 15.47 -45.19
C LEU A 142 9.59 15.98 -43.78
N LEU A 143 10.80 15.83 -43.24
CA LEU A 143 11.15 16.22 -41.86
C LEU A 143 10.74 17.67 -41.52
N PRO A 144 11.04 18.70 -42.35
CA PRO A 144 10.67 20.08 -42.04
C PRO A 144 9.16 20.32 -41.96
N LYS A 145 8.36 19.51 -42.68
CA LYS A 145 6.89 19.61 -42.69
C LYS A 145 6.26 18.88 -41.51
N ILE A 146 6.90 17.82 -41.04
CA ILE A 146 6.40 16.96 -39.97
C ILE A 146 6.79 17.48 -38.58
N GLY A 147 7.92 18.19 -38.44
CA GLY A 147 8.42 18.69 -37.16
C GLY A 147 7.37 19.36 -36.24
N PRO A 148 6.53 20.30 -36.74
CA PRO A 148 5.47 20.90 -35.94
C PRO A 148 4.40 19.90 -35.45
N ALA A 149 4.05 18.92 -36.28
CA ALA A 149 3.10 17.87 -35.92
C ALA A 149 3.67 16.96 -34.82
N VAL A 150 4.91 16.50 -34.99
CA VAL A 150 5.60 15.64 -34.01
C VAL A 150 5.83 16.39 -32.71
N THR A 151 6.12 17.68 -32.74
CA THR A 151 6.24 18.50 -31.52
C THR A 151 4.95 18.49 -30.71
N LYS A 152 3.79 18.63 -31.35
CA LYS A 152 2.48 18.57 -30.68
C LYS A 152 2.19 17.18 -30.11
N ILE A 153 2.47 16.13 -30.89
CA ILE A 153 2.33 14.74 -30.45
C ILE A 153 3.19 14.48 -29.21
N ARG A 154 4.44 14.93 -29.21
CA ARG A 154 5.35 14.82 -28.06
C ARG A 154 4.79 15.51 -26.82
N SER A 155 4.28 16.74 -26.96
CA SER A 155 3.65 17.46 -25.85
C SER A 155 2.45 16.72 -25.28
N GLU A 156 1.60 16.13 -26.12
CA GLU A 156 0.43 15.39 -25.66
C GLU A 156 0.80 14.06 -25.00
N ILE A 157 1.78 13.32 -25.55
CA ILE A 157 2.37 12.14 -24.90
C ILE A 157 2.85 12.52 -23.48
N TYR A 158 3.57 13.63 -23.36
CA TYR A 158 4.07 14.11 -22.07
C TYR A 158 2.94 14.45 -21.08
N GLU A 159 1.89 15.16 -21.50
CA GLU A 159 0.76 15.48 -20.62
C GLU A 159 -0.03 14.23 -20.21
N VAL A 160 -0.22 13.28 -21.13
CA VAL A 160 -0.83 11.98 -20.80
C VAL A 160 0.03 11.23 -19.78
N GLN A 161 1.36 11.16 -19.98
CA GLN A 161 2.26 10.53 -19.01
C GLN A 161 2.27 11.23 -17.64
N LYS A 162 2.24 12.56 -17.62
CA LYS A 162 2.19 13.37 -16.39
C LYS A 162 0.89 13.13 -15.60
N SER A 163 -0.21 12.90 -16.32
CA SER A 163 -1.53 12.61 -15.72
C SER A 163 -1.72 11.13 -15.34
N GLN A 164 -0.85 10.22 -15.80
CA GLN A 164 -0.89 8.83 -15.37
C GLN A 164 -0.40 8.70 -13.91
N PRO A 165 -1.08 7.88 -13.08
CA PRO A 165 -0.55 7.55 -11.77
C PRO A 165 0.80 6.85 -11.94
N LYS A 166 1.87 7.48 -11.48
CA LYS A 166 3.19 6.85 -11.44
C LYS A 166 3.09 5.57 -10.62
N GLN A 167 3.72 4.50 -11.10
CA GLN A 167 3.88 3.29 -10.30
C GLN A 167 4.61 3.65 -9.00
N VAL A 168 3.94 3.45 -7.87
CA VAL A 168 4.48 3.76 -6.53
C VAL A 168 5.15 2.51 -5.98
N GLU A 169 6.40 2.64 -5.57
CA GLU A 169 7.10 1.57 -4.85
C GLU A 169 6.77 1.68 -3.35
N ILE A 170 6.44 0.56 -2.72
CA ILE A 170 6.15 0.45 -1.30
C ILE A 170 7.22 -0.42 -0.64
N TYR A 171 8.01 0.14 0.27
CA TYR A 171 9.03 -0.58 1.01
C TYR A 171 8.50 -0.92 2.41
N TYR A 172 8.34 -2.21 2.72
CA TYR A 172 7.84 -2.67 4.01
C TYR A 172 8.98 -3.20 4.88
N VAL A 173 9.33 -2.41 5.90
CA VAL A 173 10.38 -2.72 6.88
C VAL A 173 9.74 -3.28 8.14
N SER A 174 9.98 -4.55 8.41
CA SER A 174 9.53 -5.22 9.63
C SER A 174 10.59 -6.22 10.11
N PRO A 175 10.79 -6.38 11.43
CA PRO A 175 11.72 -7.35 12.00
C PRO A 175 11.54 -8.79 11.47
N THR A 176 12.58 -9.61 11.63
CA THR A 176 12.56 -11.03 11.22
C THR A 176 11.43 -11.81 11.90
N LEU A 177 10.75 -12.64 11.11
CA LEU A 177 9.50 -13.30 11.51
C LEU A 177 9.69 -14.65 12.21
N SER A 178 10.92 -15.12 12.39
CA SER A 178 11.19 -16.53 12.71
C SER A 178 10.68 -16.96 14.08
N HIS A 179 10.46 -16.02 15.01
CA HIS A 179 10.05 -16.32 16.38
C HIS A 179 8.76 -15.62 16.82
N ASN A 180 8.14 -14.78 15.97
CA ASN A 180 6.98 -13.98 16.35
C ASN A 180 5.78 -14.19 15.41
N GLU A 181 4.76 -14.94 15.89
CA GLU A 181 3.53 -15.23 15.14
C GLU A 181 2.77 -13.95 14.75
N TYR A 182 2.75 -12.93 15.61
CA TYR A 182 2.01 -11.68 15.40
C TYR A 182 2.52 -10.96 14.15
N TYR A 183 3.83 -10.71 14.04
CA TYR A 183 4.41 -10.02 12.89
C TYR A 183 4.33 -10.84 11.61
N SER A 184 4.51 -12.17 11.70
CA SER A 184 4.37 -13.07 10.55
C SER A 184 2.97 -13.02 9.94
N ARG A 185 1.94 -13.02 10.80
CA ARG A 185 0.54 -12.90 10.38
C ARG A 185 0.22 -11.51 9.86
N LEU A 186 0.70 -10.46 10.53
CA LEU A 186 0.49 -9.07 10.09
C LEU A 186 1.05 -8.86 8.68
N GLN A 187 2.29 -9.29 8.42
CA GLN A 187 2.91 -9.23 7.10
C GLN A 187 2.06 -9.94 6.04
N THR A 188 1.69 -11.21 6.29
CA THR A 188 0.91 -12.00 5.33
C THR A 188 -0.38 -11.27 4.93
N ILE A 189 -1.03 -10.62 5.88
CA ILE A 189 -2.26 -9.86 5.62
C ILE A 189 -1.95 -8.54 4.88
N ILE A 190 -0.91 -7.80 5.27
CA ILE A 190 -0.49 -6.58 4.58
C ILE A 190 -0.17 -6.87 3.12
N GLU A 191 0.63 -7.90 2.82
CA GLU A 191 0.96 -8.32 1.45
C GLU A 191 -0.29 -8.67 0.64
N ALA A 192 -1.22 -9.41 1.26
CA ALA A 192 -2.50 -9.73 0.63
C ALA A 192 -3.34 -8.48 0.33
N GLU A 193 -3.38 -7.48 1.22
CA GLU A 193 -4.10 -6.23 0.96
C GLU A 193 -3.37 -5.32 -0.05
N LEU A 194 -2.03 -5.25 -0.01
CA LEU A 194 -1.22 -4.51 -0.97
C LEU A 194 -1.34 -5.05 -2.39
N SER A 195 -1.47 -6.37 -2.55
CA SER A 195 -1.71 -7.00 -3.86
C SER A 195 -2.99 -6.52 -4.57
N LYS A 196 -3.94 -5.95 -3.82
CA LYS A 196 -5.21 -5.42 -4.34
C LYS A 196 -5.09 -3.96 -4.77
N VAL A 197 -4.00 -3.28 -4.42
CA VAL A 197 -3.77 -1.87 -4.75
C VAL A 197 -3.24 -1.77 -6.18
N LYS A 198 -3.88 -0.94 -7.01
CA LYS A 198 -3.47 -0.73 -8.40
C LYS A 198 -2.31 0.25 -8.48
N ASN A 199 -1.44 0.08 -9.48
CA ASN A 199 -0.30 0.95 -9.76
C ASN A 199 0.72 1.02 -8.61
N THR A 200 0.84 -0.05 -7.84
CA THR A 200 1.83 -0.19 -6.78
C THR A 200 2.63 -1.47 -6.95
N THR A 201 3.93 -1.40 -6.67
CA THR A 201 4.78 -2.57 -6.43
C THR A 201 5.22 -2.50 -4.97
N TRP A 202 5.38 -3.64 -4.31
CA TRP A 202 5.86 -3.67 -2.93
C TRP A 202 7.07 -4.58 -2.77
N HIS A 203 7.93 -4.22 -1.83
CA HIS A 203 9.15 -4.93 -1.46
C HIS A 203 9.14 -5.17 0.04
N PHE A 204 9.26 -6.42 0.44
CA PHE A 204 9.52 -6.75 1.83
C PHE A 204 11.01 -6.59 2.12
N CYS A 205 11.34 -5.78 3.12
CA CYS A 205 12.69 -5.36 3.47
C CYS A 205 12.97 -5.76 4.94
N PRO A 206 13.24 -7.05 5.21
CA PRO A 206 13.53 -7.50 6.56
C PRO A 206 14.93 -7.03 6.98
N PRO A 207 15.08 -6.38 8.14
CA PRO A 207 16.39 -6.16 8.75
C PRO A 207 17.11 -7.49 9.00
N GLN A 208 18.44 -7.48 9.03
CA GLN A 208 19.25 -8.69 9.27
C GLN A 208 19.19 -9.21 10.73
N GLY A 209 18.47 -8.49 11.59
CA GLY A 209 18.28 -8.82 12.99
C GLY A 209 17.15 -8.00 13.60
N GLU A 210 17.08 -8.03 14.92
CA GLU A 210 15.97 -7.49 15.69
C GLU A 210 16.34 -6.25 16.51
N THR A 211 17.55 -5.73 16.36
CA THR A 211 18.00 -4.55 17.11
C THR A 211 17.59 -3.26 16.41
N SER A 212 17.57 -2.15 17.16
CA SER A 212 17.39 -0.81 16.59
C SER A 212 18.47 -0.49 15.54
N TYR A 213 19.66 -1.08 15.66
CA TYR A 213 20.74 -0.91 14.68
C TYR A 213 20.44 -1.63 13.36
N ASP A 214 19.85 -2.83 13.41
CA ASP A 214 19.47 -3.57 12.20
C ASP A 214 18.40 -2.81 11.40
N ILE A 215 17.41 -2.26 12.10
CA ILE A 215 16.39 -1.39 11.48
C ILE A 215 17.02 -0.14 10.89
N PHE A 216 17.98 0.49 11.59
CA PHE A 216 18.71 1.64 11.08
C PHE A 216 19.43 1.31 9.76
N MET A 217 20.15 0.19 9.70
CA MET A 217 20.88 -0.23 8.49
C MET A 217 19.93 -0.47 7.31
N GLU A 218 18.77 -1.10 7.55
CA GLU A 218 17.80 -1.36 6.49
C GLU A 218 17.14 -0.06 5.98
N LEU A 219 16.86 0.88 6.89
CA LEU A 219 16.36 2.19 6.50
C LEU A 219 17.39 3.00 5.70
N GLU A 220 18.70 2.87 5.96
CA GLU A 220 19.74 3.49 5.12
C GLU A 220 19.77 2.88 3.71
N ASN A 221 19.64 1.56 3.60
CA ASN A 221 19.53 0.87 2.31
C ASN A 221 18.33 1.41 1.52
N ILE A 222 17.16 1.50 2.16
CA ILE A 222 15.93 2.04 1.56
C ILE A 222 16.10 3.51 1.19
N LEU A 223 16.71 4.32 2.04
CA LEU A 223 17.02 5.70 1.72
C LEU A 223 17.87 5.79 0.45
N SER A 224 18.79 4.85 0.19
CA SER A 224 19.62 4.89 -1.02
C SER A 224 18.82 4.64 -2.33
N ILE A 225 17.79 3.80 -2.29
CA ILE A 225 17.03 3.35 -3.49
C ILE A 225 15.70 4.07 -3.71
N THR A 226 15.12 4.69 -2.67
CA THR A 226 13.82 5.38 -2.70
C THR A 226 13.81 6.58 -3.66
N LYS A 227 12.65 6.79 -4.30
CA LYS A 227 12.33 7.88 -5.23
C LYS A 227 11.27 8.81 -4.62
N GLN A 228 11.01 9.91 -5.33
CA GLN A 228 10.23 11.04 -4.80
C GLN A 228 8.79 10.71 -4.35
N ASN A 229 8.19 9.64 -4.88
CA ASN A 229 6.78 9.30 -4.68
C ASN A 229 6.60 7.96 -3.94
N ASP A 230 7.69 7.35 -3.48
CA ASP A 230 7.66 6.02 -2.87
C ASP A 230 7.14 6.09 -1.43
N ILE A 231 6.61 4.98 -0.95
CA ILE A 231 6.07 4.85 0.41
C ILE A 231 6.94 3.92 1.21
N VAL A 232 7.21 4.29 2.46
CA VAL A 232 7.90 3.42 3.42
C VAL A 232 6.90 3.05 4.52
N LEU A 233 6.61 1.76 4.63
CA LEU A 233 5.89 1.16 5.74
C LEU A 233 6.92 0.65 6.75
N LEU A 234 6.79 1.03 8.02
CA LEU A 234 7.80 0.73 9.02
C LEU A 234 7.15 0.24 10.31
N VAL A 235 7.56 -0.94 10.75
CA VAL A 235 7.43 -1.38 12.15
C VAL A 235 8.74 -0.98 12.85
N PRO A 236 8.78 0.15 13.57
CA PRO A 236 10.01 0.61 14.18
C PRO A 236 10.32 -0.20 15.45
N LYS A 237 11.60 -0.19 15.85
CA LYS A 237 11.99 -0.48 17.23
C LYS A 237 12.77 0.72 17.76
N ASP A 238 12.57 1.01 19.05
CA ASP A 238 13.25 2.08 19.78
C ASP A 238 13.18 3.44 19.06
N LEU A 239 11.99 4.02 19.09
CA LEU A 239 11.74 5.37 18.58
C LEU A 239 12.47 6.47 19.39
N SER A 240 13.14 6.14 20.50
CA SER A 240 13.95 7.09 21.26
C SER A 240 15.30 7.39 20.58
N ASN A 241 15.77 6.49 19.70
CA ASN A 241 17.07 6.59 19.06
C ASN A 241 17.17 7.79 18.11
N LEU A 242 18.05 8.75 18.45
CA LEU A 242 18.24 9.98 17.67
C LEU A 242 18.74 9.75 16.23
N ARG A 243 19.50 8.67 15.97
CA ARG A 243 19.97 8.37 14.61
C ARG A 243 18.83 7.91 13.71
N ILE A 244 17.95 7.06 14.25
CA ILE A 244 16.74 6.60 13.55
C ILE A 244 15.82 7.78 13.25
N LYS A 245 15.61 8.70 14.22
CA LYS A 245 14.81 9.91 13.98
C LYS A 245 15.34 10.79 12.85
N LYS A 246 16.66 10.99 12.77
CA LYS A 246 17.30 11.73 11.66
C LYS A 246 17.04 11.05 10.31
N LEU A 247 17.11 9.72 10.27
CA LEU A 247 16.88 8.96 9.06
C LEU A 247 15.44 9.10 8.54
N PHE A 248 14.45 9.15 9.44
CA PHE A 248 13.07 9.46 9.05
C PHE A 248 12.96 10.82 8.36
N GLN A 249 13.60 11.86 8.92
CA GLN A 249 13.62 13.19 8.32
C GLN A 249 14.29 13.18 6.93
N GLU A 250 15.35 12.39 6.75
CA GLU A 250 16.03 12.26 5.46
C GLU A 250 15.19 11.52 4.40
N ILE A 251 14.52 10.43 4.79
CA ILE A 251 13.56 9.71 3.93
C ILE A 251 12.45 10.67 3.49
N ILE A 252 11.87 11.40 4.43
CA ILE A 252 10.83 12.40 4.18
C ILE A 252 11.34 13.49 3.23
N ARG A 253 12.59 13.94 3.37
CA ARG A 253 13.17 14.94 2.46
C ARG A 253 13.41 14.38 1.05
N LYS A 254 13.81 13.11 0.92
CA LYS A 254 14.07 12.44 -0.36
C LYS A 254 12.78 12.03 -1.09
N CYS A 255 11.70 11.80 -0.34
CA CYS A 255 10.38 11.43 -0.82
C CYS A 255 9.36 12.58 -0.64
N PRO A 256 9.50 13.72 -1.36
CA PRO A 256 8.64 14.89 -1.15
C PRO A 256 7.16 14.65 -1.45
N SER A 257 6.82 13.67 -2.30
CA SER A 257 5.43 13.25 -2.57
C SER A 257 5.09 11.87 -2.00
N GLY A 258 6.04 11.25 -1.28
CA GLY A 258 5.89 9.94 -0.65
C GLY A 258 5.33 10.03 0.77
N LYS A 259 5.17 8.87 1.42
CA LYS A 259 4.69 8.77 2.80
C LYS A 259 5.57 7.86 3.64
N LEU A 260 5.65 8.16 4.93
CA LEU A 260 6.23 7.30 5.96
C LEU A 260 5.10 6.87 6.90
N VAL A 261 4.79 5.57 6.90
CA VAL A 261 3.69 5.00 7.69
C VAL A 261 4.28 4.12 8.79
N PHE A 262 4.09 4.54 10.03
CA PHE A 262 4.45 3.79 11.22
C PHE A 262 3.37 2.76 11.53
N ILE A 263 3.79 1.56 11.88
CA ILE A 263 2.93 0.43 12.23
C ILE A 263 3.28 -0.02 13.64
N ASP A 264 2.26 -0.36 14.43
CA ASP A 264 2.35 -0.92 15.78
C ASP A 264 2.81 0.09 16.85
N GLN A 265 4.02 0.64 16.71
CA GLN A 265 4.56 1.63 17.65
C GLN A 265 4.35 3.07 17.14
N GLN A 266 3.72 3.89 17.99
CA GLN A 266 3.41 5.27 17.66
C GLN A 266 4.67 6.15 17.67
N PRO A 267 4.98 6.87 16.59
CA PRO A 267 6.10 7.79 16.58
C PRO A 267 5.85 8.99 17.52
N PRO A 268 6.91 9.66 17.98
CA PRO A 268 6.81 10.87 18.80
C PRO A 268 5.90 11.94 18.16
N SER A 269 5.19 12.70 19.00
CA SER A 269 4.17 13.68 18.55
C SER A 269 4.74 14.79 17.65
N ASP A 270 6.00 15.16 17.83
CA ASP A 270 6.71 16.12 16.95
C ASP A 270 6.84 15.61 15.52
N LEU A 271 6.96 14.28 15.34
CA LEU A 271 6.94 13.65 14.03
C LEU A 271 5.50 13.58 13.49
N LEU A 272 4.52 13.14 14.29
CA LEU A 272 3.12 13.05 13.82
C LEU A 272 2.50 14.40 13.44
N ASN A 273 2.88 15.47 14.12
CA ASN A 273 2.38 16.82 13.86
C ASN A 273 3.08 17.50 12.67
N ASP A 274 3.83 16.74 11.86
CA ASP A 274 4.44 17.27 10.64
C ASP A 274 3.36 17.86 9.70
N PRO A 275 3.48 19.14 9.31
CA PRO A 275 2.43 19.86 8.59
C PRO A 275 2.20 19.35 7.16
N SER A 276 3.06 18.47 6.65
CA SER A 276 2.92 17.95 5.28
C SER A 276 1.96 16.77 5.16
N ASN A 277 1.42 16.24 6.27
CA ASN A 277 0.50 15.08 6.30
C ASN A 277 1.08 13.83 5.60
N ARG A 278 2.41 13.72 5.55
CA ARG A 278 3.14 12.59 4.93
C ARG A 278 3.56 11.54 5.93
N ILE A 279 3.42 11.83 7.21
CA ILE A 279 3.69 10.90 8.30
C ILE A 279 2.35 10.38 8.79
N SER A 280 2.27 9.07 8.95
CA SER A 280 1.02 8.44 9.34
C SER A 280 1.29 7.29 10.29
N PHE A 281 0.29 6.90 11.05
CA PHE A 281 0.42 5.84 12.04
C PHE A 281 -0.80 4.93 12.01
N VAL A 282 -0.56 3.62 12.08
CA VAL A 282 -1.58 2.61 12.35
C VAL A 282 -1.12 1.73 13.49
N GLY A 283 -1.92 1.64 14.54
CA GLY A 283 -1.65 0.74 15.65
C GLY A 283 -2.91 0.45 16.46
N ILE A 284 -2.72 -0.20 17.60
CA ILE A 284 -3.81 -0.54 18.51
C ILE A 284 -4.02 0.53 19.59
N ASP A 285 -5.29 0.70 20.01
CA ASP A 285 -5.61 1.50 21.18
C ASP A 285 -5.19 0.76 22.46
N ASN A 286 -3.94 0.97 22.88
CA ASN A 286 -3.32 0.30 24.03
C ASN A 286 -4.03 0.60 25.36
N LEU A 287 -4.63 1.79 25.52
CA LEU A 287 -5.40 2.10 26.72
C LEU A 287 -6.61 1.17 26.84
N LYS A 288 -7.34 0.99 25.73
CA LYS A 288 -8.50 0.08 25.68
C LYS A 288 -8.13 -1.37 25.88
N VAL A 289 -6.93 -1.80 25.47
CA VAL A 289 -6.42 -3.16 25.76
C VAL A 289 -6.35 -3.36 27.27
N GLY A 290 -5.71 -2.44 28.00
CA GLY A 290 -5.63 -2.51 29.46
C GLY A 290 -7.02 -2.53 30.13
N ILE A 291 -7.93 -1.64 29.71
CA ILE A 291 -9.29 -1.57 30.29
C ILE A 291 -10.07 -2.87 30.03
N LEU A 292 -9.92 -3.49 28.85
CA LEU A 292 -10.53 -4.78 28.56
C LEU A 292 -9.95 -5.91 29.43
N ALA A 293 -8.65 -5.90 29.69
CA ALA A 293 -8.01 -6.88 30.57
C ALA A 293 -8.53 -6.74 32.01
N ALA A 294 -8.63 -5.52 32.51
CA ALA A 294 -9.19 -5.22 33.83
C ALA A 294 -10.63 -5.72 33.96
N PHE A 295 -11.47 -5.43 32.96
CA PHE A 295 -12.84 -5.94 32.92
C PHE A 295 -12.88 -7.48 32.91
N ALA A 296 -12.05 -8.12 32.08
CA ALA A 296 -12.06 -9.57 31.93
C ALA A 296 -11.68 -10.30 33.22
N LEU A 297 -10.70 -9.77 33.97
CA LEU A 297 -10.33 -10.29 35.28
C LEU A 297 -11.42 -10.01 36.32
N TYR A 298 -11.91 -8.76 36.40
CA TYR A 298 -12.96 -8.39 37.35
C TYR A 298 -14.25 -9.19 37.19
N ASP A 299 -14.75 -9.39 35.96
CA ASP A 299 -15.99 -10.14 35.70
C ASP A 299 -15.91 -11.58 36.20
N ARG A 300 -14.70 -12.14 36.30
CA ARG A 300 -14.42 -13.47 36.85
C ARG A 300 -14.18 -13.45 38.35
N MET A 301 -13.41 -12.49 38.82
CA MET A 301 -12.86 -12.49 40.18
C MET A 301 -13.73 -11.75 41.18
N SER A 302 -14.64 -10.85 40.77
CA SER A 302 -15.42 -9.96 41.66
C SER A 302 -16.16 -10.63 42.83
N LYS A 303 -16.41 -11.95 42.76
CA LYS A 303 -17.06 -12.74 43.82
C LYS A 303 -16.08 -13.47 44.74
N MET A 304 -14.80 -13.46 44.43
CA MET A 304 -13.76 -14.15 45.19
C MET A 304 -13.30 -13.28 46.36
N PRO A 305 -13.06 -13.87 47.54
CA PRO A 305 -12.37 -13.16 48.63
C PRO A 305 -10.91 -12.89 48.22
N ASP A 306 -10.34 -11.80 48.74
CA ASP A 306 -8.94 -11.36 48.58
C ASP A 306 -8.34 -11.53 47.16
N ARG A 307 -8.20 -10.42 46.46
CA ARG A 307 -7.80 -10.38 45.06
C ARG A 307 -6.52 -9.58 44.89
N LEU A 308 -5.62 -10.07 44.04
CA LEU A 308 -4.45 -9.34 43.60
C LEU A 308 -4.48 -9.26 42.08
N TYR A 309 -4.32 -8.06 41.55
CA TYR A 309 -4.21 -7.81 40.12
C TYR A 309 -2.75 -7.50 39.78
N CYS A 310 -2.20 -8.24 38.82
CA CYS A 310 -0.83 -8.06 38.35
C CYS A 310 -0.84 -7.75 36.85
N ALA A 311 -0.02 -6.79 36.43
CA ALA A 311 0.34 -6.60 35.02
C ALA A 311 1.79 -7.05 34.81
N ILE A 312 2.04 -7.90 33.82
CA ILE A 312 3.37 -8.32 33.40
C ILE A 312 3.56 -7.91 31.95
N GLU A 313 4.44 -6.94 31.71
CA GLU A 313 4.49 -6.22 30.44
C GLU A 313 5.93 -5.90 30.02
N GLY A 314 6.16 -5.86 28.72
CA GLY A 314 7.45 -5.51 28.14
C GLY A 314 7.67 -4.00 28.00
N PRO A 315 8.82 -3.58 27.45
CA PRO A 315 9.08 -2.19 27.11
C PRO A 315 8.03 -1.64 26.14
N GLY A 316 7.47 -0.47 26.43
CA GLY A 316 6.48 0.20 25.57
C GLY A 316 5.00 -0.08 25.91
N GLY A 317 4.73 -0.91 26.92
CA GLY A 317 3.37 -1.18 27.39
C GLY A 317 2.78 -0.15 28.37
N ASP A 318 3.39 1.03 28.53
CA ASP A 318 2.97 2.06 29.49
C ASP A 318 1.49 2.42 29.38
N MET A 319 0.98 2.55 28.14
CA MET A 319 -0.42 2.86 27.90
C MET A 319 -1.34 1.67 28.19
N ARG A 320 -0.89 0.43 28.00
CA ARG A 320 -1.63 -0.79 28.40
C ARG A 320 -1.73 -0.86 29.91
N ASN A 321 -0.61 -0.68 30.61
CA ASN A 321 -0.54 -0.65 32.07
C ASN A 321 -1.44 0.44 32.64
N LYS A 322 -1.39 1.66 32.08
CA LYS A 322 -2.28 2.75 32.48
C LYS A 322 -3.75 2.36 32.33
N GLY A 323 -4.14 1.81 31.17
CA GLY A 323 -5.51 1.39 30.93
C GLY A 323 -5.96 0.28 31.88
N PHE A 324 -5.06 -0.64 32.22
CA PHE A 324 -5.33 -1.70 33.17
C PHE A 324 -5.56 -1.15 34.58
N ILE A 325 -4.68 -0.27 35.07
CA ILE A 325 -4.80 0.39 36.36
C ILE A 325 -6.09 1.21 36.44
N ASP A 326 -6.37 2.04 35.43
CA ASP A 326 -7.58 2.88 35.38
C ASP A 326 -8.85 2.01 35.33
N GLY A 327 -8.80 0.88 34.62
CA GLY A 327 -9.87 -0.12 34.59
C GLY A 327 -10.11 -0.77 35.95
N ILE A 328 -9.06 -1.24 36.64
CA ILE A 328 -9.21 -1.84 37.98
C ILE A 328 -9.73 -0.81 38.98
N LYS A 329 -9.21 0.43 38.98
CA LYS A 329 -9.74 1.51 39.83
C LYS A 329 -11.22 1.79 39.59
N PHE A 330 -11.70 1.61 38.36
CA PHE A 330 -13.11 1.79 38.04
C PHE A 330 -13.99 0.61 38.50
N PHE A 331 -13.53 -0.63 38.29
CA PHE A 331 -14.33 -1.83 38.58
C PHE A 331 -14.21 -2.34 40.01
N ASP A 332 -13.04 -2.20 40.63
CA ASP A 332 -12.65 -2.77 41.91
C ASP A 332 -11.76 -1.78 42.70
N PRO A 333 -12.29 -0.61 43.10
CA PRO A 333 -11.52 0.52 43.63
C PRO A 333 -10.78 0.24 44.95
N ASP A 334 -11.16 -0.81 45.68
CA ASP A 334 -10.56 -1.19 46.95
C ASP A 334 -9.31 -2.08 46.77
N ASN A 335 -8.96 -2.44 45.53
CA ASN A 335 -7.82 -3.29 45.20
C ASN A 335 -6.76 -2.53 44.39
N GLU A 336 -5.50 -2.83 44.67
CA GLU A 336 -4.35 -2.25 43.97
C GLU A 336 -3.85 -3.16 42.84
N VAL A 337 -3.03 -2.58 41.96
CA VAL A 337 -2.38 -3.29 40.86
C VAL A 337 -0.87 -3.31 41.06
N GLU A 338 -0.27 -4.50 40.99
CA GLU A 338 1.18 -4.66 40.91
C GLU A 338 1.64 -4.73 39.45
N VAL A 339 2.66 -3.95 39.09
CA VAL A 339 3.20 -3.93 37.71
C VAL A 339 4.61 -4.48 37.70
N PHE A 340 4.84 -5.49 36.88
CA PHE A 340 6.13 -6.13 36.67
C PHE A 340 6.60 -5.86 35.22
N THR A 341 7.77 -5.24 35.08
CA THR A 341 8.37 -4.99 33.77
C THR A 341 9.37 -6.08 33.42
N ILE A 342 9.20 -6.69 32.25
CA ILE A 342 10.12 -7.68 31.69
C ILE A 342 10.88 -7.12 30.49
N GLY A 343 11.92 -7.84 30.04
CA GLY A 343 12.57 -7.55 28.77
C GLY A 343 11.69 -7.90 27.55
N ASP A 344 12.00 -7.31 26.40
CA ASP A 344 11.37 -7.65 25.11
C ASP A 344 12.04 -8.91 24.53
N VAL A 345 11.74 -10.06 25.11
CA VAL A 345 12.32 -11.37 24.76
C VAL A 345 11.23 -12.42 24.64
N ASP A 346 11.56 -13.57 24.04
CA ASP A 346 10.60 -14.66 23.86
C ASP A 346 10.18 -15.31 25.20
N ARG A 347 9.16 -16.16 25.12
CA ARG A 347 8.61 -16.86 26.28
C ARG A 347 9.64 -17.74 27.02
N PHE A 348 10.65 -18.29 26.34
CA PHE A 348 11.62 -19.19 26.96
C PHE A 348 12.66 -18.41 27.76
N GLU A 349 13.11 -17.28 27.23
CA GLU A 349 14.04 -16.38 27.93
C GLU A 349 13.37 -15.66 29.10
N SER A 350 12.08 -15.30 28.99
CA SER A 350 11.31 -14.65 30.06
C SER A 350 10.83 -15.61 31.16
N LEU A 351 10.74 -16.92 30.88
CA LEU A 351 10.19 -17.92 31.81
C LEU A 351 10.83 -17.94 33.21
N PRO A 352 12.17 -17.84 33.39
CA PRO A 352 12.76 -17.86 34.73
C PRO A 352 12.34 -16.66 35.58
N TYR A 353 12.25 -15.48 34.97
CA TYR A 353 11.83 -14.25 35.64
C TYR A 353 10.34 -14.29 35.99
N ILE A 354 9.50 -14.71 35.05
CA ILE A 354 8.06 -14.90 35.28
C ILE A 354 7.83 -15.92 36.39
N SER A 355 8.57 -17.03 36.40
CA SER A 355 8.47 -18.04 37.45
C SER A 355 8.82 -17.50 38.83
N GLN A 356 9.77 -16.55 38.92
CA GLN A 356 10.09 -15.87 40.16
C GLN A 356 8.96 -14.94 40.62
N ILE A 357 8.35 -14.18 39.70
CA ILE A 357 7.17 -13.35 39.99
C ILE A 357 6.05 -14.22 40.54
N ILE A 358 5.68 -15.29 39.84
CA ILE A 358 4.59 -16.18 40.23
C ILE A 358 4.84 -16.80 41.61
N LYS A 359 6.07 -17.22 41.91
CA LYS A 359 6.44 -17.75 43.24
C LYS A 359 6.40 -16.72 44.36
N SER A 360 6.51 -15.43 44.04
CA SER A 360 6.44 -14.34 45.03
C SER A 360 5.01 -13.95 45.40
N CYS A 361 4.03 -14.32 44.57
CA CYS A 361 2.62 -14.04 44.83
C CYS A 361 2.08 -14.87 46.01
N PRO A 362 1.18 -14.32 46.84
CA PRO A 362 0.61 -15.04 47.97
C PRO A 362 -0.27 -16.21 47.51
N SER A 363 -0.11 -17.39 48.14
CA SER A 363 -0.81 -18.62 47.75
C SER A 363 -2.30 -18.67 48.13
N GLU A 364 -2.73 -17.86 49.09
CA GLU A 364 -4.12 -17.79 49.54
C GLU A 364 -4.96 -16.76 48.77
N THR A 365 -4.32 -15.91 47.96
CA THR A 365 -4.97 -14.81 47.23
C THR A 365 -5.39 -15.24 45.83
N SER A 366 -6.58 -14.82 45.40
CA SER A 366 -7.01 -15.04 44.00
C SER A 366 -6.25 -14.08 43.08
N LEU A 367 -5.51 -14.62 42.10
CA LEU A 367 -4.58 -13.84 41.29
C LEU A 367 -5.15 -13.58 39.90
N GLY A 368 -5.19 -12.31 39.50
CA GLY A 368 -5.58 -11.88 38.16
C GLY A 368 -4.39 -11.27 37.43
N ILE A 369 -3.90 -11.94 36.40
CA ILE A 369 -2.71 -11.54 35.66
C ILE A 369 -3.10 -11.04 34.27
N PHE A 370 -2.77 -9.77 33.99
CA PHE A 370 -2.73 -9.25 32.64
C PHE A 370 -1.31 -9.41 32.08
N ALA A 371 -1.17 -10.22 31.04
CA ALA A 371 0.09 -10.40 30.32
C ALA A 371 0.06 -9.57 29.04
N GLY A 372 1.11 -8.79 28.85
CA GLY A 372 1.21 -7.79 27.80
C GLY A 372 1.16 -8.31 26.37
N ASN A 373 1.56 -9.56 26.16
CA ASN A 373 1.43 -10.29 24.90
C ASN A 373 1.20 -11.77 25.18
N ASP A 374 0.81 -12.52 24.16
CA ASP A 374 0.49 -13.94 24.31
C ASP A 374 1.73 -14.79 24.63
N GLU A 375 2.95 -14.37 24.22
CA GLU A 375 4.21 -15.03 24.61
C GLU A 375 4.41 -15.01 26.14
N THR A 376 4.21 -13.83 26.74
CA THR A 376 4.24 -13.61 28.19
C THR A 376 3.12 -14.38 28.86
N ALA A 377 1.91 -14.38 28.28
CA ALA A 377 0.77 -15.11 28.83
C ALA A 377 1.05 -16.62 28.88
N LEU A 378 1.66 -17.18 27.84
CA LEU A 378 1.99 -18.60 27.75
C LEU A 378 3.09 -18.99 28.74
N ALA A 379 4.09 -18.11 28.95
CA ALA A 379 5.08 -18.30 30.02
C ALA A 379 4.43 -18.24 31.42
N VAL A 380 3.53 -17.29 31.67
CA VAL A 380 2.75 -17.20 32.92
C VAL A 380 1.96 -18.48 33.16
N ILE A 381 1.21 -18.95 32.16
CA ILE A 381 0.39 -20.17 32.28
C ILE A 381 1.26 -21.37 32.65
N ARG A 382 2.42 -21.50 32.04
CA ARG A 382 3.38 -22.57 32.35
C ARG A 382 3.92 -22.45 33.78
N SER A 383 4.33 -21.25 34.19
CA SER A 383 4.80 -21.01 35.55
C SER A 383 3.73 -21.29 36.61
N VAL A 384 2.45 -21.06 36.29
CA VAL A 384 1.32 -21.36 37.17
C VAL A 384 1.07 -22.88 37.28
N GLU A 385 1.19 -23.63 36.18
CA GLU A 385 1.09 -25.10 36.20
C GLU A 385 2.14 -25.76 37.10
N ASP A 386 3.32 -25.15 37.20
CA ASP A 386 4.42 -25.60 38.06
C ASP A 386 4.35 -25.03 39.50
N SER A 387 3.26 -24.34 39.87
CA SER A 387 3.09 -23.68 41.17
C SER A 387 2.01 -24.33 42.04
N GLU A 388 2.00 -23.98 43.34
CA GLU A 388 0.95 -24.39 44.28
C GLU A 388 -0.23 -23.39 44.32
N LEU A 389 -0.24 -22.38 43.44
CA LEU A 389 -1.28 -21.35 43.42
C LEU A 389 -2.61 -21.91 42.95
N ASN A 390 -3.67 -21.56 43.66
CA ASN A 390 -5.04 -21.87 43.27
C ASN A 390 -5.75 -20.58 42.83
N ASN A 391 -6.75 -20.68 41.95
CA ASN A 391 -7.55 -19.54 41.47
C ASN A 391 -6.75 -18.43 40.75
N VAL A 392 -5.90 -18.82 39.79
CA VAL A 392 -5.20 -17.88 38.91
C VAL A 392 -5.96 -17.67 37.61
N PHE A 393 -6.17 -16.40 37.25
CA PHE A 393 -6.82 -15.97 36.01
C PHE A 393 -5.81 -15.21 35.15
N VAL A 394 -5.72 -15.54 33.87
CA VAL A 394 -4.74 -14.96 32.94
C VAL A 394 -5.44 -14.36 31.74
N VAL A 395 -5.11 -13.10 31.43
CA VAL A 395 -5.55 -12.42 30.21
C VAL A 395 -4.31 -12.09 29.37
N GLY A 396 -4.19 -12.71 28.20
CA GLY A 396 -3.18 -12.37 27.20
C GLY A 396 -3.61 -11.27 26.23
N CYS A 397 -2.74 -10.95 25.28
CA CYS A 397 -2.97 -9.97 24.23
C CYS A 397 -2.33 -10.50 22.93
N ASP A 398 -3.01 -10.29 21.79
CA ASP A 398 -2.67 -10.68 20.39
C ASP A 398 -3.63 -11.70 19.80
N ALA A 399 -4.20 -12.57 20.63
CA ALA A 399 -5.08 -13.67 20.22
C ALA A 399 -4.44 -14.51 19.10
N THR A 400 -3.18 -14.91 19.34
CA THR A 400 -2.41 -15.91 18.59
C THR A 400 -3.20 -17.23 18.46
N ARG A 401 -2.83 -18.06 17.47
CA ARG A 401 -3.53 -19.33 17.26
C ARG A 401 -3.42 -20.25 18.47
N GLU A 402 -2.22 -20.30 19.06
CA GLU A 402 -1.95 -21.08 20.26
C GLU A 402 -2.81 -20.61 21.45
N MET A 403 -2.82 -19.29 21.72
CA MET A 403 -3.61 -18.75 22.83
C MET A 403 -5.12 -18.95 22.63
N ARG A 404 -5.64 -18.81 21.40
CA ARG A 404 -7.06 -19.11 21.12
C ARG A 404 -7.40 -20.57 21.35
N SER A 405 -6.55 -21.48 20.88
CA SER A 405 -6.70 -22.92 21.14
C SER A 405 -6.70 -23.22 22.63
N LEU A 406 -5.85 -22.53 23.40
CA LEU A 406 -5.79 -22.69 24.86
C LEU A 406 -7.05 -22.21 25.58
N VAL A 407 -7.56 -21.04 25.18
CA VAL A 407 -8.85 -20.48 25.66
C VAL A 407 -10.02 -21.43 25.37
N GLU A 408 -9.95 -22.17 24.26
CA GLU A 408 -10.96 -23.15 23.83
C GLU A 408 -10.81 -24.54 24.49
N SER A 409 -9.58 -24.98 24.79
CA SER A 409 -9.27 -26.35 25.22
C SER A 409 -9.16 -26.55 26.73
N LYS A 410 -8.78 -25.53 27.50
CA LYS A 410 -8.78 -25.60 28.97
C LYS A 410 -10.16 -25.30 29.53
N ASN A 411 -10.42 -25.69 30.79
CA ASN A 411 -11.59 -25.24 31.56
C ASN A 411 -11.67 -23.70 31.46
N SER A 412 -12.51 -23.21 30.54
CA SER A 412 -12.54 -21.87 29.93
C SER A 412 -12.83 -20.71 30.88
N ALA A 413 -12.84 -20.96 32.19
CA ALA A 413 -13.10 -19.97 33.22
C ALA A 413 -11.88 -19.10 33.54
N ALA A 414 -10.66 -19.63 33.39
CA ALA A 414 -9.44 -18.99 33.91
C ALA A 414 -8.62 -18.20 32.87
N ILE A 415 -8.83 -18.40 31.57
CA ILE A 415 -7.96 -17.84 30.53
C ILE A 415 -8.78 -17.04 29.50
N ALA A 416 -8.33 -15.85 29.15
CA ALA A 416 -8.85 -15.03 28.04
C ALA A 416 -7.70 -14.39 27.27
N THR A 417 -7.99 -13.80 26.10
CA THR A 417 -7.02 -13.01 25.33
C THR A 417 -7.70 -11.85 24.64
N ILE A 418 -6.94 -10.79 24.34
CA ILE A 418 -7.42 -9.61 23.64
C ILE A 418 -6.98 -9.68 22.18
N ASP A 419 -7.94 -9.76 21.27
CA ASP A 419 -7.72 -9.68 19.83
C ASP A 419 -7.43 -8.24 19.43
N THR A 420 -6.22 -8.06 18.90
CA THR A 420 -5.70 -6.77 18.44
C THR A 420 -6.18 -6.38 17.04
N GLY A 421 -6.94 -7.26 16.38
CA GLY A 421 -7.62 -6.97 15.13
C GLY A 421 -6.68 -6.82 13.94
N LEU A 422 -5.63 -7.66 13.85
CA LEU A 422 -4.61 -7.66 12.79
C LEU A 422 -5.16 -7.40 11.37
N PHE A 423 -6.26 -8.06 11.00
CA PHE A 423 -6.88 -7.88 9.69
C PHE A 423 -7.42 -6.46 9.46
N SER A 424 -8.00 -5.86 10.51
CA SER A 424 -8.51 -4.49 10.45
C SER A 424 -7.36 -3.48 10.47
N GLN A 425 -6.27 -3.77 11.19
CA GLN A 425 -5.04 -2.97 11.15
C GLN A 425 -4.44 -2.95 9.73
N ALA A 426 -4.28 -4.10 9.08
CA ALA A 426 -3.77 -4.18 7.70
C ALA A 426 -4.62 -3.39 6.70
N LYS A 427 -5.95 -3.44 6.82
CA LYS A 427 -6.85 -2.61 6.00
C LYS A 427 -6.65 -1.12 6.23
N LYS A 428 -6.48 -0.70 7.48
CA LYS A 428 -6.18 0.70 7.85
C LYS A 428 -4.83 1.15 7.28
N ILE A 429 -3.81 0.28 7.26
CA ILE A 429 -2.52 0.58 6.64
C ILE A 429 -2.71 0.94 5.16
N VAL A 430 -3.46 0.13 4.40
CA VAL A 430 -3.76 0.41 2.98
C VAL A 430 -4.60 1.68 2.80
N GLN A 431 -5.55 1.94 3.69
CA GLN A 431 -6.31 3.20 3.67
C GLN A 431 -5.40 4.41 3.91
N VAL A 432 -4.54 4.34 4.93
CA VAL A 432 -3.62 5.42 5.32
C VAL A 432 -2.55 5.69 4.24
N ILE A 433 -2.09 4.66 3.54
CA ILE A 433 -1.28 4.82 2.32
C ILE A 433 -1.96 5.79 1.34
N GLN A 434 -3.28 5.72 1.18
CA GLN A 434 -4.03 6.57 0.26
C GLN A 434 -4.35 7.94 0.88
N THR A 435 -4.90 7.99 2.08
CA THR A 435 -5.46 9.21 2.67
C THR A 435 -4.49 9.98 3.57
N GLY A 436 -3.51 9.28 4.15
CA GLY A 436 -2.74 9.76 5.30
C GLY A 436 -3.57 9.70 6.58
N GLY A 437 -2.93 10.02 7.71
CA GLY A 437 -3.59 10.20 9.01
C GLY A 437 -3.11 9.24 10.11
N VAL A 438 -3.81 9.32 11.25
CA VAL A 438 -3.56 8.49 12.43
C VAL A 438 -4.78 7.62 12.66
N GLU A 439 -4.59 6.30 12.65
CA GLU A 439 -5.68 5.32 12.76
C GLU A 439 -5.40 4.34 13.90
N PHE A 440 -6.32 4.27 14.86
CA PHE A 440 -6.26 3.31 15.96
C PHE A 440 -7.24 2.16 15.73
N GLN A 441 -6.79 0.93 15.92
CA GLN A 441 -7.63 -0.25 15.94
C GLN A 441 -8.19 -0.50 17.34
N GLU A 442 -9.52 -0.62 17.42
CA GLU A 442 -10.17 -0.99 18.68
C GLU A 442 -9.93 -2.48 18.98
N PRO A 443 -9.47 -2.82 20.21
CA PRO A 443 -9.29 -4.20 20.65
C PRO A 443 -10.62 -4.90 20.91
N LYS A 444 -10.61 -6.24 20.91
CA LYS A 444 -11.78 -7.07 21.24
C LYS A 444 -11.42 -8.18 22.21
N LEU A 445 -12.21 -8.33 23.26
CA LEU A 445 -12.05 -9.46 24.19
C LEU A 445 -12.47 -10.79 23.54
N TYR A 446 -11.65 -11.82 23.71
CA TYR A 446 -11.92 -13.21 23.33
C TYR A 446 -11.88 -14.13 24.56
N PRO A 447 -12.97 -14.85 24.88
CA PRO A 447 -14.25 -14.89 24.17
C PRO A 447 -15.07 -13.61 24.36
N LEU A 448 -16.01 -13.35 23.44
CA LEU A 448 -16.86 -12.17 23.49
C LEU A 448 -17.71 -12.12 24.77
N ASN A 449 -17.63 -11.01 25.50
CA ASN A 449 -18.44 -10.80 26.70
C ASN A 449 -19.59 -9.78 26.45
N LEU A 450 -20.83 -10.23 26.58
CA LEU A 450 -22.01 -9.38 26.37
C LEU A 450 -22.22 -8.34 27.48
N ARG A 451 -21.69 -8.56 28.69
CA ARG A 451 -21.75 -7.58 29.79
C ARG A 451 -20.90 -6.35 29.45
N PHE A 452 -19.73 -6.56 28.86
CA PHE A 452 -18.89 -5.47 28.38
C PHE A 452 -19.64 -4.56 27.38
N ARG A 453 -20.38 -5.15 26.44
CA ARG A 453 -21.18 -4.36 25.47
C ARG A 453 -22.26 -3.50 26.13
N LYS A 454 -22.78 -3.91 27.29
CA LYS A 454 -23.73 -3.10 28.06
C LYS A 454 -23.04 -1.93 28.75
N LEU A 455 -21.81 -2.13 29.26
CA LEU A 455 -21.00 -1.07 29.88
C LEU A 455 -20.69 0.07 28.91
N LEU A 456 -20.52 -0.20 27.61
CA LEU A 456 -20.32 0.84 26.60
C LEU A 456 -21.50 1.82 26.44
N ARG A 457 -22.64 1.58 27.10
CA ARG A 457 -23.79 2.50 27.18
C ARG A 457 -23.78 3.36 28.44
N ASP A 458 -22.93 3.05 29.41
CA ASP A 458 -22.75 3.84 30.62
C ASP A 458 -21.79 5.00 30.36
N GLN A 459 -22.20 6.21 30.70
CA GLN A 459 -21.42 7.42 30.43
C GLN A 459 -20.13 7.46 31.26
N LYS A 460 -20.16 7.04 32.53
CA LYS A 460 -18.97 7.06 33.39
C LYS A 460 -17.91 6.07 32.89
N PHE A 461 -18.36 4.91 32.40
CA PHE A 461 -17.46 3.96 31.75
C PHE A 461 -16.91 4.50 30.43
N ARG A 462 -17.74 5.21 29.65
CA ARG A 462 -17.29 5.87 28.41
C ARG A 462 -16.21 6.91 28.65
N ASP A 463 -16.30 7.66 29.74
CA ASP A 463 -15.32 8.69 30.07
C ASP A 463 -13.92 8.09 30.26
N ILE A 464 -13.80 6.92 30.89
CA ILE A 464 -12.50 6.22 30.98
C ILE A 464 -12.12 5.53 29.66
N TRP A 465 -13.09 4.90 28.97
CA TRP A 465 -12.86 4.13 27.74
C TRP A 465 -12.37 4.99 26.57
N ASP A 466 -12.82 6.24 26.49
CA ASP A 466 -12.47 7.18 25.43
C ASP A 466 -11.42 8.23 25.87
N SER A 467 -10.86 8.12 27.09
CA SER A 467 -9.88 9.08 27.65
C SER A 467 -8.49 9.06 27.00
N GLY A 468 -8.18 8.04 26.20
CA GLY A 468 -6.90 7.87 25.52
C GLY A 468 -6.78 8.54 24.15
N LYS A 469 -7.81 9.26 23.71
CA LYS A 469 -7.90 9.88 22.39
C LYS A 469 -7.29 11.27 22.31
#